data_AF-A0A554W4I6-F1
#
_entry.id   AF-A0A554W4I6-F1
#
_cell.length_a   1.000
_cell.length_b   1.000
_cell.length_c   1.000
_cell.angle_alpha   90.00
_cell.angle_beta   90.00
_cell.angle_gamma   90.00
#
_symmetry.space_group_name_H-M   'P 1'
#
loop_
_entity.id
_entity.type
_entity.pdbx_description
1 polymer ?
#
loop_
_entity_poly.entity_id
_entity_poly.type
_entity_poly.pdbx_seq_one_letter_code
_entity_poly.pdbx_strand_id
1 'polypeptide(L)'
;MLTRNARAEALLSLPLGRHRLGCPHCGSQKRRDTALSVEALPDRAVWRCHRCGWAGAIPRRSAAPPAAPPMPVRHERLSEHGRALWDACQPLRGTIGEAYLSARGCRLPPPDGHLRFHPSLPHPVTGYRGAAIVALVTDLSSGEPLTLHRTWVRADGTKASEADPPRLLLGGHAKKGGVIRLWPEPAPEALTLAEGIETALAAAWAAVPAWAAIDAGNLAALAPLPGVKRLTIAADPDGAGLQAAARCAARWRAAGVHVRVVLPSADAGDVADVARKGASHGCA
;
A
#
# COMPACT_ATOMS: atom_id res chain seq x y z
N MET A 1 46.54 -21.61 -28.00
CA MET A 1 46.00 -22.99 -27.83
C MET A 1 45.07 -22.96 -26.61
N LEU A 2 43.75 -23.04 -26.78
CA LEU A 2 42.82 -23.12 -25.65
C LEU A 2 42.98 -24.49 -24.97
N THR A 3 43.03 -24.53 -23.65
CA THR A 3 43.09 -25.77 -22.86
C THR A 3 41.86 -26.65 -23.14
N ARG A 4 41.96 -27.96 -22.91
CA ARG A 4 40.85 -28.92 -23.10
C ARG A 4 39.56 -28.48 -22.38
N ASN A 5 39.67 -27.79 -21.25
CA ASN A 5 38.54 -27.28 -20.47
C ASN A 5 37.83 -26.10 -21.13
N ALA A 6 38.57 -25.12 -21.66
CA ALA A 6 37.98 -23.93 -22.29
C ALA A 6 37.13 -24.25 -23.54
N ARG A 7 37.45 -25.35 -24.24
CA ARG A 7 36.66 -25.84 -25.39
C ARG A 7 35.34 -26.52 -24.98
N ALA A 8 35.23 -26.99 -23.73
CA ALA A 8 34.06 -27.67 -23.21
C ALA A 8 33.07 -26.71 -22.52
N GLU A 9 33.54 -25.57 -22.00
CA GLU A 9 32.69 -24.58 -21.32
C GLU A 9 31.60 -23.99 -22.22
N ALA A 10 31.88 -23.81 -23.52
CA ALA A 10 30.88 -23.37 -24.51
C ALA A 10 29.68 -24.33 -24.66
N LEU A 11 29.77 -25.57 -24.14
CA LEU A 11 28.67 -26.52 -24.14
C LEU A 11 27.68 -26.28 -22.97
N LEU A 12 28.08 -25.54 -21.94
CA LEU A 12 27.24 -25.23 -20.77
C LEU A 12 26.09 -24.26 -21.09
N SER A 13 26.22 -23.49 -22.17
CA SER A 13 25.21 -22.52 -22.61
C SER A 13 24.09 -23.15 -23.47
N LEU A 14 24.15 -24.45 -23.76
CA LEU A 14 23.11 -25.12 -24.54
C LEU A 14 21.81 -25.26 -23.73
N PRO A 15 20.63 -25.10 -24.35
CA PRO A 15 19.36 -25.49 -23.74
C PRO A 15 19.38 -26.97 -23.32
N LEU A 16 18.55 -27.35 -22.35
CA LEU A 16 18.43 -28.76 -21.96
C LEU A 16 17.99 -29.62 -23.16
N GLY A 17 18.51 -30.85 -23.25
CA GLY A 17 18.22 -31.79 -24.34
C GLY A 17 19.43 -32.16 -25.20
N ARG A 18 19.16 -32.82 -26.32
CA ARG A 18 20.20 -33.36 -27.22
C ARG A 18 20.48 -32.42 -28.37
N HIS A 19 21.77 -32.18 -28.63
CA HIS A 19 22.27 -31.26 -29.64
C HIS A 19 23.31 -31.93 -30.53
N ARG A 20 23.41 -31.46 -31.77
CA ARG A 20 24.33 -31.93 -32.80
C ARG A 20 25.09 -30.73 -33.36
N LEU A 21 26.39 -30.65 -33.11
CA LEU A 21 27.21 -29.46 -33.35
C LEU A 21 28.53 -29.82 -34.06
N GLY A 22 29.23 -28.81 -34.56
CA GLY A 22 30.60 -28.96 -35.04
C GLY A 22 31.55 -29.29 -33.89
N CYS A 23 32.45 -30.25 -34.07
CA CYS A 23 33.41 -30.59 -33.03
C CYS A 23 34.51 -29.52 -32.90
N PRO A 24 34.70 -28.87 -31.75
CA PRO A 24 35.75 -27.86 -31.57
C PRO A 24 37.16 -28.47 -31.51
N HIS A 25 37.28 -29.80 -31.43
CA HIS A 25 38.55 -30.52 -31.38
C HIS A 25 39.08 -30.87 -32.77
N CYS A 26 38.23 -31.38 -33.67
CA CYS A 26 38.63 -31.80 -35.02
C CYS A 26 37.96 -31.02 -36.16
N GLY A 27 37.07 -30.08 -35.84
CA GLY A 27 36.26 -29.33 -36.81
C GLY A 27 36.90 -28.05 -37.34
N SER A 28 38.20 -27.84 -37.13
CA SER A 28 38.91 -26.77 -37.82
C SER A 28 39.11 -27.19 -39.28
N GLN A 29 38.34 -26.54 -40.17
CA GLN A 29 38.42 -26.56 -41.65
C GLN A 29 37.31 -27.35 -42.36
N LYS A 30 36.34 -26.59 -42.88
CA LYS A 30 35.46 -26.87 -44.04
C LYS A 30 34.47 -28.05 -43.94
N ARG A 31 33.32 -27.76 -43.30
CA ARG A 31 31.91 -28.10 -43.65
C ARG A 31 31.09 -28.09 -42.35
N ARG A 32 29.79 -27.76 -42.43
CA ARG A 32 28.82 -27.81 -41.30
C ARG A 32 28.56 -29.27 -40.89
N ASP A 33 29.58 -29.92 -40.36
CA ASP A 33 29.54 -31.34 -40.03
C ASP A 33 29.20 -31.50 -38.54
N THR A 34 28.00 -32.00 -38.26
CA THR A 34 27.43 -32.10 -36.91
C THR A 34 27.91 -33.35 -36.16
N ALA A 35 29.21 -33.63 -36.26
CA ALA A 35 29.83 -34.85 -35.72
C ALA A 35 29.89 -34.91 -34.19
N LEU A 36 29.63 -33.81 -33.48
CA LEU A 36 29.57 -33.76 -32.01
C LEU A 36 28.13 -33.94 -31.53
N SER A 37 27.88 -35.03 -30.80
CA SER A 37 26.67 -35.18 -29.98
C SER A 37 26.91 -34.56 -28.62
N VAL A 38 25.95 -33.76 -28.15
CA VAL A 38 25.94 -33.19 -26.80
C VAL A 38 24.58 -33.46 -26.17
N GLU A 39 24.55 -33.97 -24.94
CA GLU A 39 23.33 -34.07 -24.13
C GLU A 39 23.48 -33.13 -22.93
N ALA A 40 22.67 -32.08 -22.93
CA ALA A 40 22.63 -31.09 -21.87
C ALA A 40 21.56 -31.50 -20.85
N LEU A 41 22.00 -31.97 -19.70
CA LEU A 41 21.18 -32.35 -18.55
C LEU A 41 21.13 -31.18 -17.55
N PRO A 42 20.22 -31.20 -16.56
CA PRO A 42 20.12 -30.14 -15.56
C PRO A 42 21.40 -29.93 -14.74
N ASP A 43 22.14 -31.01 -14.48
CA ASP A 43 23.31 -31.06 -13.59
C ASP A 43 24.64 -31.19 -14.33
N ARG A 44 24.63 -31.53 -15.63
CA ARG A 44 25.84 -31.73 -16.45
C ARG A 44 25.58 -31.65 -17.94
N ALA A 45 26.61 -31.39 -18.73
CA ALA A 45 26.60 -31.61 -20.17
C ALA A 45 27.57 -32.74 -20.52
N VAL A 46 27.12 -33.72 -21.30
CA VAL A 46 27.93 -34.86 -21.75
C VAL A 46 28.08 -34.79 -23.27
N TRP A 47 29.27 -35.06 -23.80
CA TRP A 47 29.50 -35.01 -25.25
C TRP A 47 30.34 -36.16 -25.77
N ARG A 48 30.17 -36.46 -27.06
CA ARG A 48 31.02 -37.37 -27.82
C ARG A 48 31.07 -36.94 -29.29
N CYS A 49 32.27 -36.81 -29.82
CA CYS A 49 32.49 -36.66 -31.24
C CYS A 49 32.65 -38.02 -31.90
N HIS A 50 31.81 -38.31 -32.90
CA HIS A 50 31.83 -39.57 -33.64
C HIS A 50 32.98 -39.66 -34.67
N ARG A 51 33.75 -38.58 -34.84
CA ARG A 51 34.90 -38.52 -35.77
C ARG A 51 36.24 -38.75 -35.08
N CYS A 52 36.58 -37.89 -34.12
CA CYS A 52 37.88 -37.94 -33.47
C CYS A 52 37.85 -38.60 -32.08
N GLY A 53 36.69 -39.09 -31.66
CA GLY A 53 36.52 -39.72 -30.34
C GLY A 53 36.56 -38.76 -29.16
N TRP A 54 36.68 -37.43 -29.39
CA TRP A 54 36.69 -36.45 -28.31
C TRP A 54 35.38 -36.51 -27.51
N ALA A 55 35.47 -36.89 -26.24
CA ALA A 55 34.33 -37.11 -25.36
C ALA A 55 34.64 -36.58 -23.95
N GLY A 56 33.59 -36.27 -23.19
CA GLY A 56 33.72 -35.82 -21.81
C GLY A 56 32.38 -35.45 -21.20
N ALA A 57 32.44 -35.03 -19.94
CA ALA A 57 31.32 -34.47 -19.22
C ALA A 57 31.78 -33.26 -18.40
N ILE A 58 30.94 -32.24 -18.29
CA ILE A 58 31.18 -31.05 -17.48
C ILE A 58 29.96 -30.78 -16.61
N PRO A 59 30.11 -30.60 -15.28
CA PRO A 59 28.98 -30.25 -14.42
C PRO A 59 28.40 -28.90 -14.82
N ARG A 60 27.06 -28.81 -14.90
CA ARG A 60 26.36 -27.53 -14.89
C ARG A 60 26.21 -27.18 -13.42
N ARG A 61 26.93 -26.14 -12.98
CA ARG A 61 26.55 -25.50 -11.72
C ARG A 61 25.16 -24.94 -11.95
N SER A 62 24.14 -25.59 -11.41
CA SER A 62 22.84 -24.96 -11.25
C SER A 62 23.10 -23.65 -10.50
N ALA A 63 22.73 -22.52 -11.10
CA ALA A 63 22.60 -21.30 -10.32
C ALA A 63 21.71 -21.68 -9.13
N ALA A 64 22.22 -21.49 -7.91
CA ALA A 64 21.41 -21.71 -6.73
C ALA A 64 20.09 -20.94 -6.95
N PRO A 65 18.92 -21.55 -6.67
CA PRO A 65 17.68 -20.82 -6.77
C PRO A 65 17.85 -19.52 -5.97
N PRO A 66 17.43 -18.36 -6.52
CA PRO A 66 17.55 -17.10 -5.80
C PRO A 66 16.96 -17.31 -4.41
N ALA A 67 17.72 -16.89 -3.38
CA ALA A 67 17.27 -16.99 -2.02
C ALA A 67 15.84 -16.43 -1.95
N ALA A 68 14.93 -17.17 -1.32
CA ALA A 68 13.57 -16.70 -1.11
C ALA A 68 13.66 -15.29 -0.51
N PRO A 69 12.89 -14.31 -1.03
CA PRO A 69 12.95 -12.96 -0.49
C PRO A 69 12.73 -13.02 1.02
N PRO A 70 13.48 -12.26 1.82
CA PRO A 70 13.31 -12.26 3.27
C PRO A 70 11.84 -11.98 3.59
N MET A 71 11.27 -12.75 4.52
CA MET A 71 9.90 -12.52 4.96
C MET A 71 9.77 -11.06 5.42
N PRO A 72 8.70 -10.35 5.00
CA PRO A 72 8.53 -8.96 5.37
C PRO A 72 8.50 -8.84 6.90
N VAL A 73 9.37 -7.99 7.45
CA VAL A 73 9.42 -7.70 8.89
C VAL A 73 8.05 -7.17 9.31
N ARG A 74 7.46 -7.81 10.32
CA ARG A 74 6.18 -7.39 10.90
C ARG A 74 6.45 -6.55 12.15
N HIS A 75 5.96 -5.33 12.14
CA HIS A 75 6.03 -4.40 13.25
C HIS A 75 4.66 -4.31 13.95
N GLU A 76 4.64 -4.51 15.26
CA GLU A 76 3.42 -4.34 16.08
C GLU A 76 3.08 -2.87 16.34
N ARG A 77 4.05 -1.98 16.11
CA ARG A 77 4.00 -0.52 16.32
C ARG A 77 4.73 0.20 15.20
N LEU A 78 4.63 1.52 15.17
CA LEU A 78 5.35 2.36 14.22
C LEU A 78 6.86 2.19 14.39
N SER A 79 7.50 1.68 13.33
CA SER A 79 8.96 1.53 13.25
C SER A 79 9.68 2.88 13.32
N GLU A 80 11.00 2.85 13.54
CA GLU A 80 11.85 4.05 13.47
C GLU A 80 11.77 4.75 12.11
N HIS A 81 11.73 3.97 11.01
CA HIS A 81 11.50 4.51 9.67
C HIS A 81 10.16 5.25 9.56
N GLY A 82 9.10 4.67 10.13
CA GLY A 82 7.79 5.31 10.17
C GLY A 82 7.79 6.60 10.98
N ARG A 83 8.47 6.63 12.13
CA ARG A 83 8.63 7.85 12.95
C ARG A 83 9.40 8.93 12.20
N ALA A 84 10.54 8.58 11.60
CA ALA A 84 11.33 9.51 10.79
C ALA A 84 10.51 10.10 9.63
N LEU A 85 9.67 9.29 8.97
CA LEU A 85 8.78 9.76 7.91
C LEU A 85 7.69 10.71 8.46
N TRP A 86 7.12 10.40 9.62
CA TRP A 86 6.14 11.27 10.29
C TRP A 86 6.74 12.61 10.71
N ASP A 87 7.97 12.61 11.23
CA ASP A 87 8.70 13.79 11.68
C ASP A 87 9.15 14.67 10.51
N ALA A 88 9.42 14.07 9.34
CA ALA A 88 9.68 14.79 8.09
C ALA A 88 8.43 15.44 7.48
N CYS A 89 7.23 15.16 8.00
CA CYS A 89 6.00 15.80 7.51
C CYS A 89 5.78 17.18 8.16
N GLN A 90 5.32 18.12 7.36
CA GLN A 90 4.96 19.47 7.78
C GLN A 90 3.47 19.57 8.16
N PRO A 91 3.05 20.65 8.84
CA PRO A 91 1.64 20.92 9.09
C PRO A 91 0.81 20.93 7.79
N LEU A 92 -0.46 20.52 7.88
CA LEU A 92 -1.36 20.43 6.73
C LEU A 92 -1.69 21.82 6.13
N ARG A 93 -1.80 22.85 6.96
CA ARG A 93 -2.20 24.21 6.53
C ARG A 93 -1.11 24.87 5.68
N GLY A 94 -1.53 25.61 4.66
CA GLY A 94 -0.68 26.25 3.66
C GLY A 94 -0.10 25.29 2.61
N THR A 95 -0.70 24.11 2.43
CA THR A 95 -0.13 23.06 1.55
C THR A 95 -1.09 22.59 0.47
N ILE A 96 -0.58 21.81 -0.49
CA ILE A 96 -1.40 21.08 -1.48
C ILE A 96 -2.40 20.14 -0.78
N GLY A 97 -2.06 19.60 0.39
CA GLY A 97 -2.98 18.77 1.18
C GLY A 97 -4.21 19.55 1.68
N GLU A 98 -4.03 20.81 2.10
CA GLU A 98 -5.15 21.69 2.42
C GLU A 98 -6.00 21.97 1.18
N ALA A 99 -5.38 22.38 0.07
CA ALA A 99 -6.10 22.66 -1.18
C ALA A 99 -6.92 21.44 -1.66
N TYR A 100 -6.33 20.24 -1.60
CA TYR A 100 -7.00 18.97 -1.88
C TYR A 100 -8.25 18.78 -1.02
N LEU A 101 -8.13 18.91 0.30
CA LEU A 101 -9.24 18.70 1.23
C LEU A 101 -10.33 19.78 1.08
N SER A 102 -9.94 21.04 0.85
CA SER A 102 -10.88 22.13 0.61
C SER A 102 -11.65 21.95 -0.69
N ALA A 103 -11.01 21.56 -1.79
CA ALA A 103 -11.67 21.23 -3.05
C ALA A 103 -12.65 20.04 -2.90
N ARG A 104 -12.33 19.14 -1.96
CA ARG A 104 -13.14 18.00 -1.51
C ARG A 104 -14.10 18.37 -0.38
N GLY A 105 -14.42 19.65 -0.17
CA GLY A 105 -15.43 20.09 0.80
C GLY A 105 -15.18 19.68 2.26
N CYS A 106 -13.98 19.23 2.59
CA CYS A 106 -13.64 18.69 3.90
C CYS A 106 -13.40 19.82 4.90
N ARG A 107 -13.91 19.68 6.13
CA ARG A 107 -13.54 20.58 7.22
C ARG A 107 -12.11 20.25 7.64
N LEU A 108 -11.21 21.23 7.61
CA LEU A 108 -9.82 21.00 8.02
C LEU A 108 -9.74 20.74 9.53
N PRO A 109 -8.96 19.73 9.97
CA PRO A 109 -8.74 19.45 11.38
C PRO A 109 -7.91 20.55 12.08
N PRO A 110 -7.89 20.58 13.42
CA PRO A 110 -6.95 21.42 14.16
C PRO A 110 -5.50 20.94 13.99
N PRO A 111 -4.49 21.80 14.25
CA PRO A 111 -3.08 21.46 14.02
C PRO A 111 -2.54 20.26 14.82
N ASP A 112 -3.18 19.93 15.94
CA ASP A 112 -2.86 18.81 16.82
C ASP A 112 -3.54 17.49 16.42
N GLY A 113 -4.34 17.50 15.35
CA GLY A 113 -4.89 16.28 14.75
C GLY A 113 -3.80 15.41 14.09
N HIS A 114 -4.10 14.13 13.91
CA HIS A 114 -3.20 13.13 13.32
C HIS A 114 -3.09 13.23 11.78
N LEU A 115 -3.07 14.44 11.23
CA LEU A 115 -3.01 14.70 9.79
C LEU A 115 -1.91 15.71 9.46
N ARG A 116 -0.90 15.28 8.70
CA ARG A 116 0.23 16.08 8.23
C ARG A 116 0.37 15.98 6.72
N PHE A 117 1.34 16.70 6.17
CA PHE A 117 1.61 16.77 4.74
C PHE A 117 3.08 16.49 4.44
N HIS A 118 3.36 15.81 3.33
CA HIS A 118 4.71 15.63 2.79
C HIS A 118 4.74 16.09 1.32
N PRO A 119 5.60 17.06 0.93
CA PRO A 119 5.55 17.67 -0.41
C PRO A 119 6.02 16.75 -1.54
N SER A 120 6.88 15.77 -1.26
CA SER A 120 7.48 14.90 -2.29
C SER A 120 7.71 13.47 -1.80
N LEU A 121 6.64 12.79 -1.40
CA LEU A 121 6.70 11.44 -0.83
C LEU A 121 6.86 10.37 -1.92
N PRO A 122 7.82 9.44 -1.80
CA PRO A 122 7.97 8.34 -2.76
C PRO A 122 6.85 7.30 -2.61
N HIS A 123 6.24 6.94 -3.73
CA HIS A 123 5.29 5.86 -3.87
C HIS A 123 6.04 4.53 -4.03
N PRO A 124 5.83 3.54 -3.14
CA PRO A 124 6.68 2.35 -3.06
C PRO A 124 6.51 1.38 -4.22
N VAL A 125 5.42 1.48 -5.00
CA VAL A 125 5.10 0.53 -6.08
C VAL A 125 5.51 1.10 -7.44
N THR A 126 5.11 2.35 -7.72
CA THR A 126 5.31 2.98 -9.04
C THR A 126 6.59 3.81 -9.12
N GLY A 127 7.25 4.11 -7.99
CA GLY A 127 8.41 5.02 -7.93
C GLY A 127 8.06 6.49 -8.08
N TYR A 128 6.80 6.84 -8.34
CA TYR A 128 6.31 8.22 -8.38
C TYR A 128 6.67 8.98 -7.09
N ARG A 129 6.99 10.26 -7.21
CA ARG A 129 7.20 11.16 -6.07
C ARG A 129 6.27 12.35 -6.19
N GLY A 130 5.52 12.64 -5.14
CA GLY A 130 4.58 13.75 -5.18
C GLY A 130 4.01 14.12 -3.81
N ALA A 131 3.17 15.14 -3.82
CA ALA A 131 2.48 15.64 -2.64
C ALA A 131 1.59 14.56 -2.02
N ALA A 132 1.69 14.38 -0.71
CA ALA A 132 0.91 13.38 0.01
C ALA A 132 0.40 13.90 1.35
N ILE A 133 -0.87 13.60 1.64
CA ILE A 133 -1.40 13.65 2.99
C ILE A 133 -0.93 12.40 3.73
N VAL A 134 -0.34 12.60 4.90
CA VAL A 134 0.15 11.52 5.76
C VAL A 134 -0.64 11.60 7.07
N ALA A 135 -1.28 10.50 7.45
CA ALA A 135 -2.08 10.41 8.66
C ALA A 135 -1.50 9.38 9.62
N LEU A 136 -1.42 9.73 10.89
CA LEU A 136 -0.95 8.82 11.93
C LEU A 136 -2.09 7.91 12.39
N VAL A 137 -1.88 6.61 12.26
CA VAL A 137 -2.76 5.60 12.83
C VAL A 137 -2.26 5.26 14.22
N THR A 138 -3.12 5.44 15.22
CA THR A 138 -2.85 5.06 16.61
C THR A 138 -3.80 3.96 17.04
N ASP A 139 -3.33 3.08 17.93
CA ASP A 139 -4.18 2.10 18.59
C ASP A 139 -5.26 2.81 19.41
N LEU A 140 -6.51 2.33 19.28
CA LEU A 140 -7.66 2.96 19.93
C LEU A 140 -7.52 3.00 21.46
N SER A 141 -6.97 1.94 22.05
CA SER A 141 -6.94 1.74 23.50
C SER A 141 -5.71 2.36 24.16
N SER A 142 -4.53 2.11 23.59
CA SER A 142 -3.24 2.57 24.13
C SER A 142 -2.81 3.93 23.62
N GLY A 143 -3.35 4.39 22.49
CA GLY A 143 -2.89 5.61 21.81
C GLY A 143 -1.54 5.46 21.12
N GLU A 144 -0.92 4.28 21.14
CA GLU A 144 0.40 4.08 20.57
C GLU A 144 0.38 4.13 19.03
N PRO A 145 1.37 4.78 18.39
CA PRO A 145 1.55 4.75 16.94
C PRO A 145 1.65 3.33 16.36
N LEU A 146 0.80 3.01 15.38
CA LEU A 146 0.78 1.72 14.70
C LEU A 146 1.39 1.79 13.30
N THR A 147 0.88 2.67 12.46
CA THR A 147 1.27 2.79 11.04
C THR A 147 0.97 4.19 10.52
N LEU A 148 1.30 4.47 9.26
CA LEU A 148 0.97 5.70 8.57
C LEU A 148 0.07 5.40 7.38
N HIS A 149 -0.99 6.18 7.25
CA HIS A 149 -1.85 6.18 6.09
C HIS A 149 -1.42 7.31 5.15
N ARG A 150 -1.07 6.97 3.91
CA ARG A 150 -0.51 7.90 2.92
C ARG A 150 -1.45 8.00 1.72
N THR A 151 -1.83 9.21 1.34
CA THR A 151 -2.65 9.47 0.15
C THR A 151 -1.93 10.50 -0.70
N TRP A 152 -1.60 10.15 -1.94
CA TRP A 152 -0.98 11.08 -2.90
C TRP A 152 -2.07 11.91 -3.58
N VAL A 153 -1.91 13.23 -3.56
CA VAL A 153 -2.99 14.19 -3.85
C VAL A 153 -2.52 15.35 -4.72
N ARG A 154 -3.46 15.99 -5.39
CA ARG A 154 -3.28 17.22 -6.15
C ARG A 154 -4.16 18.34 -5.60
N ALA A 155 -3.78 19.59 -5.89
CA ALA A 155 -4.45 20.77 -5.37
C ALA A 155 -5.89 20.95 -5.90
N ASP A 156 -6.22 20.29 -7.01
CA ASP A 156 -7.55 20.31 -7.65
C ASP A 156 -8.58 19.37 -6.98
N GLY A 157 -8.20 18.72 -5.88
CA GLY A 157 -9.07 17.75 -5.18
C GLY A 157 -9.00 16.33 -5.74
N THR A 158 -8.17 16.07 -6.76
CA THR A 158 -7.94 14.73 -7.28
C THR A 158 -6.82 14.00 -6.54
N LYS A 159 -6.89 12.66 -6.55
CA LYS A 159 -5.77 11.82 -6.12
C LYS A 159 -4.76 11.71 -7.28
N ALA A 160 -3.47 11.63 -6.97
CA ALA A 160 -2.43 11.49 -8.00
C ALA A 160 -2.58 10.15 -8.72
N SER A 161 -2.82 10.19 -10.03
CA SER A 161 -3.08 8.99 -10.84
C SER A 161 -1.81 8.19 -11.16
N GLU A 162 -0.65 8.81 -11.03
CA GLU A 162 0.67 8.18 -11.18
C GLU A 162 1.08 7.37 -9.94
N ALA A 163 0.41 7.61 -8.81
CA ALA A 163 0.46 6.75 -7.64
C ALA A 163 -0.71 5.75 -7.73
N ASP A 164 -0.44 4.53 -8.17
CA ASP A 164 -1.43 3.46 -8.24
C ASP A 164 -1.03 2.26 -7.36
N PRO A 165 -1.76 1.96 -6.26
CA PRO A 165 -2.95 2.67 -5.79
C PRO A 165 -2.59 4.03 -5.13
N PRO A 166 -3.48 5.04 -5.20
CA PRO A 166 -3.17 6.40 -4.71
C PRO A 166 -3.18 6.53 -3.19
N ARG A 167 -3.46 5.43 -2.49
CA ARG A 167 -3.60 5.36 -1.04
C ARG A 167 -2.97 4.07 -0.54
N LEU A 168 -2.04 4.19 0.40
CA LEU A 168 -1.34 3.05 0.99
C LEU A 168 -1.05 3.27 2.47
N LEU A 169 -1.20 2.21 3.25
CA LEU A 169 -0.59 2.13 4.57
C LEU A 169 0.93 1.93 4.44
N LEU A 170 1.68 2.34 5.45
CA LEU A 170 3.10 1.97 5.58
C LEU A 170 3.20 0.44 5.76
N GLY A 171 3.92 -0.20 4.85
CA GLY A 171 3.98 -1.67 4.77
C GLY A 171 4.62 -2.31 5.99
N GLY A 172 4.22 -3.54 6.32
CA GLY A 172 4.79 -4.32 7.42
C GLY A 172 4.31 -3.93 8.82
N HIS A 173 3.35 -3.03 8.97
CA HIS A 173 2.91 -2.54 10.29
C HIS A 173 1.51 -3.06 10.67
N ALA A 174 1.26 -3.18 11.97
CA ALA A 174 -0.08 -3.44 12.48
C ALA A 174 -1.05 -2.29 12.11
N LYS A 175 -2.31 -2.66 11.88
CA LYS A 175 -3.42 -1.71 11.65
C LYS A 175 -4.71 -2.04 12.42
N LYS A 176 -4.82 -3.27 12.94
CA LYS A 176 -6.01 -3.76 13.63
C LYS A 176 -6.20 -2.95 14.92
N GLY A 177 -7.41 -2.46 15.15
CA GLY A 177 -7.71 -1.59 16.29
C GLY A 177 -7.20 -0.15 16.12
N GLY A 178 -6.67 0.18 14.94
CA GLY A 178 -6.15 1.50 14.63
C GLY A 178 -7.25 2.50 14.29
N VAL A 179 -6.99 3.76 14.63
CA VAL A 179 -7.83 4.91 14.30
C VAL A 179 -6.95 6.12 13.97
N ILE A 180 -7.44 6.99 13.09
CA ILE A 180 -6.84 8.29 12.79
C ILE A 180 -7.63 9.35 13.55
N ARG A 181 -6.99 9.95 14.56
CA ARG A 181 -7.59 10.99 15.41
C ARG A 181 -7.51 12.35 14.74
N LEU A 182 -8.45 12.67 13.85
CA LEU A 182 -8.42 13.95 13.10
C LEU A 182 -8.67 15.15 14.02
N TRP A 183 -9.39 14.95 15.11
CA TRP A 183 -9.41 15.84 16.27
C TRP A 183 -8.77 15.12 17.47
N PRO A 184 -8.20 15.86 18.43
CA PRO A 184 -7.75 15.29 19.70
C PRO A 184 -8.90 14.56 20.44
N GLU A 185 -8.55 13.85 21.51
CA GLU A 185 -9.51 13.04 22.29
C GLU A 185 -10.79 13.84 22.63
N PRO A 186 -11.99 13.23 22.47
CA PRO A 186 -13.25 13.91 22.72
C PRO A 186 -13.29 14.51 24.12
N ALA A 187 -13.62 15.80 24.19
CA ALA A 187 -14.33 16.33 25.34
C ALA A 187 -15.62 15.48 25.49
N PRO A 188 -15.86 14.89 26.68
CA PRO A 188 -16.55 13.62 26.79
C PRO A 188 -18.05 13.80 26.56
N GLU A 189 -18.52 13.60 25.33
CA GLU A 189 -19.96 13.46 25.07
C GLU A 189 -20.31 12.96 23.67
N ALA A 190 -19.57 13.36 22.63
CA ALA A 190 -19.88 13.02 21.25
C ALA A 190 -18.65 12.61 20.44
N LEU A 191 -18.85 11.74 19.45
CA LEU A 191 -17.84 11.36 18.47
C LEU A 191 -18.47 11.17 17.09
N THR A 192 -17.81 11.67 16.06
CA THR A 192 -18.09 11.36 14.65
C THR A 192 -17.08 10.33 14.16
N LEU A 193 -17.56 9.29 13.47
CA LEU A 193 -16.74 8.24 12.88
C LEU A 193 -17.04 8.11 11.40
N ALA A 194 -16.01 7.80 10.61
CA ALA A 194 -16.17 7.27 9.28
C ALA A 194 -15.12 6.19 8.99
N GLU A 195 -15.28 5.49 7.88
CA GLU A 195 -14.24 4.59 7.37
C GLU A 195 -13.01 5.39 6.90
N GLY A 196 -13.22 6.32 5.96
CA GLY A 196 -12.16 7.14 5.35
C GLY A 196 -11.93 8.50 6.01
N ILE A 197 -10.74 9.07 5.77
CA ILE A 197 -10.37 10.42 6.21
C ILE A 197 -11.31 11.47 5.64
N GLU A 198 -11.55 11.45 4.33
CA GLU A 198 -12.34 12.49 3.66
C GLU A 198 -13.81 12.44 4.10
N THR A 199 -14.39 11.23 4.24
CA THR A 199 -15.73 11.01 4.79
C THR A 199 -15.86 11.57 6.21
N ALA A 200 -14.88 11.30 7.08
CA ALA A 200 -14.87 11.82 8.45
C ALA A 200 -14.74 13.36 8.49
N LEU A 201 -13.84 13.94 7.69
CA LEU A 201 -13.63 15.39 7.64
C LEU A 201 -14.83 16.14 7.06
N ALA A 202 -15.54 15.55 6.09
CA ALA A 202 -16.77 16.16 5.57
C ALA A 202 -17.93 16.04 6.57
N ALA A 203 -18.05 14.92 7.30
CA ALA A 203 -19.01 14.79 8.39
C ALA A 203 -18.72 15.72 9.59
N ALA A 204 -17.46 16.15 9.75
CA ALA A 204 -17.04 17.06 10.82
C ALA A 204 -17.66 18.46 10.72
N TRP A 205 -18.30 18.84 9.60
CA TRP A 205 -19.13 20.03 9.53
C TRP A 205 -20.35 19.94 10.47
N ALA A 206 -20.91 18.75 10.64
CA ALA A 206 -22.07 18.53 11.49
C ALA A 206 -21.69 18.35 12.97
N ALA A 207 -20.61 17.61 13.25
CA ALA A 207 -20.18 17.34 14.62
C ALA A 207 -18.69 16.99 14.70
N VAL A 208 -18.01 17.58 15.69
CA VAL A 208 -16.64 17.26 16.10
C VAL A 208 -16.64 16.73 17.55
N PRO A 209 -15.63 15.95 17.96
CA PRO A 209 -14.49 15.47 17.17
C PRO A 209 -14.89 14.42 16.13
N ALA A 210 -14.08 14.29 15.06
CA ALA A 210 -14.27 13.28 14.04
C ALA A 210 -13.02 12.42 13.87
N TRP A 211 -13.17 11.11 13.76
CA TRP A 211 -12.07 10.17 13.53
C TRP A 211 -12.34 9.26 12.33
N ALA A 212 -11.27 8.74 11.72
CA ALA A 212 -11.36 7.79 10.62
C ALA A 212 -10.84 6.41 11.04
N ALA A 213 -11.58 5.35 10.71
CA ALA A 213 -11.28 3.98 11.10
C ALA A 213 -10.37 3.24 10.11
N ILE A 214 -9.89 3.90 9.04
CA ILE A 214 -8.94 3.38 8.04
C ILE A 214 -9.59 2.44 7.03
N ASP A 215 -10.37 1.48 7.51
CA ASP A 215 -11.10 0.52 6.68
C ASP A 215 -12.40 0.01 7.36
N ALA A 216 -13.27 -0.61 6.56
CA ALA A 216 -14.53 -1.20 6.99
C ALA A 216 -14.37 -2.20 8.15
N GLY A 217 -13.27 -2.94 8.20
CA GLY A 217 -13.00 -3.94 9.23
C GLY A 217 -12.77 -3.30 10.60
N ASN A 218 -11.91 -2.28 10.65
CA ASN A 218 -11.67 -1.49 11.86
C ASN A 218 -12.91 -0.71 12.28
N LEU A 219 -13.66 -0.09 11.35
CA LEU A 219 -14.92 0.59 11.68
C LEU A 219 -15.90 -0.40 12.33
N ALA A 220 -16.07 -1.56 11.71
CA ALA A 220 -16.94 -2.61 12.19
C ALA A 220 -16.53 -3.15 13.56
N ALA A 221 -15.24 -3.10 13.92
CA ALA A 221 -14.69 -3.64 15.16
C ALA A 221 -14.45 -2.58 16.25
N LEU A 222 -14.62 -1.29 15.95
CA LEU A 222 -14.29 -0.19 16.86
C LEU A 222 -15.09 -0.32 18.17
N ALA A 223 -14.38 -0.34 19.29
CA ALA A 223 -14.97 -0.49 20.62
C ALA A 223 -15.57 0.85 21.12
N PRO A 224 -16.66 0.81 21.91
CA PRO A 224 -17.17 1.99 22.61
C PRO A 224 -16.12 2.60 23.52
N LEU A 225 -16.09 3.94 23.57
CA LEU A 225 -15.15 4.70 24.37
C LEU A 225 -15.80 5.20 25.66
N PRO A 226 -15.11 5.15 26.80
CA PRO A 226 -15.58 5.78 28.02
C PRO A 226 -15.94 7.25 27.81
N GLY A 227 -17.10 7.67 28.32
CA GLY A 227 -17.56 9.07 28.28
C GLY A 227 -18.28 9.50 26.99
N VAL A 228 -18.22 8.72 25.90
CA VAL A 228 -18.98 9.04 24.68
C VAL A 228 -20.43 8.61 24.83
N LYS A 229 -21.37 9.56 24.75
CA LYS A 229 -22.82 9.34 24.89
C LYS A 229 -23.57 9.40 23.57
N ARG A 230 -22.99 10.08 22.57
CA ARG A 230 -23.56 10.22 21.23
C ARG A 230 -22.51 9.84 20.18
N LEU A 231 -22.91 9.01 19.23
CA LEU A 231 -22.06 8.62 18.11
C LEU A 231 -22.76 8.95 16.80
N THR A 232 -22.06 9.66 15.92
CA THR A 232 -22.46 9.80 14.51
C THR A 232 -21.52 8.95 13.65
N ILE A 233 -22.07 8.03 12.86
CA ILE A 233 -21.30 7.25 11.88
C ILE A 233 -21.66 7.76 10.49
N ALA A 234 -20.72 8.38 9.79
CA ALA A 234 -20.82 8.64 8.36
C ALA A 234 -20.39 7.39 7.60
N ALA A 235 -21.36 6.72 6.99
CA ALA A 235 -21.13 5.49 6.25
C ALA A 235 -20.89 5.79 4.76
N ASP A 236 -19.89 5.13 4.19
CA ASP A 236 -19.69 5.15 2.74
C ASP A 236 -20.86 4.40 2.07
N PRO A 237 -21.39 4.88 0.93
CA PRO A 237 -22.62 4.40 0.32
C PRO A 237 -22.42 3.08 -0.48
N ASP A 238 -21.60 2.17 0.03
CA ASP A 238 -21.35 0.86 -0.56
C ASP A 238 -21.70 -0.29 0.42
N GLY A 239 -21.79 -1.52 -0.10
CA GLY A 239 -22.20 -2.66 0.70
C GLY A 239 -21.30 -2.97 1.89
N ALA A 240 -19.99 -2.75 1.78
CA ALA A 240 -19.04 -3.02 2.85
C ALA A 240 -19.10 -1.92 3.94
N GLY A 241 -19.13 -0.66 3.52
CA GLY A 241 -19.25 0.52 4.39
C GLY A 241 -20.55 0.53 5.17
N LEU A 242 -21.69 0.24 4.51
CA LEU A 242 -23.00 0.13 5.16
C LEU A 242 -23.04 -0.98 6.22
N GLN A 243 -22.51 -2.16 5.89
CA GLN A 243 -22.43 -3.27 6.84
C GLN A 243 -21.51 -2.96 8.01
N ALA A 244 -20.37 -2.31 7.76
CA ALA A 244 -19.44 -1.90 8.81
C ALA A 244 -20.08 -0.89 9.77
N ALA A 245 -20.74 0.13 9.22
CA ALA A 245 -21.48 1.11 10.01
C ALA A 245 -22.60 0.47 10.82
N ALA A 246 -23.35 -0.48 10.25
CA ALA A 246 -24.40 -1.20 10.96
C ALA A 246 -23.85 -2.02 12.14
N ARG A 247 -22.75 -2.75 11.94
CA ARG A 247 -22.07 -3.52 13.01
C ARG A 247 -21.52 -2.62 14.11
N CYS A 248 -20.90 -1.50 13.72
CA CYS A 248 -20.42 -0.49 14.66
C CYS A 248 -21.57 0.09 15.48
N ALA A 249 -22.66 0.51 14.82
CA ALA A 249 -23.83 1.05 15.46
C ALA A 249 -24.49 0.08 16.44
N ALA A 250 -24.63 -1.20 16.06
CA ALA A 250 -25.19 -2.23 16.93
C ALA A 250 -24.37 -2.38 18.23
N ARG A 251 -23.03 -2.44 18.12
CA ARG A 251 -22.14 -2.55 19.29
C ARG A 251 -22.22 -1.34 20.21
N TRP A 252 -22.20 -0.14 19.64
CA TRP A 252 -22.24 1.09 20.43
C TRP A 252 -23.61 1.31 21.08
N ARG A 253 -24.71 0.95 20.41
CA ARG A 253 -26.06 0.92 21.01
C ARG A 253 -26.16 -0.07 22.16
N ALA A 254 -25.58 -1.27 22.00
CA ALA A 254 -25.54 -2.27 23.08
C ALA A 254 -24.77 -1.77 24.32
N ALA A 255 -23.85 -0.83 24.15
CA ALA A 255 -23.14 -0.15 25.24
C ALA A 255 -23.87 1.12 25.76
N GLY A 256 -25.12 1.36 25.36
CA GLY A 256 -25.93 2.48 25.84
C GLY A 256 -25.65 3.82 25.14
N VAL A 257 -24.93 3.84 24.02
CA VAL A 257 -24.63 5.07 23.27
C VAL A 257 -25.76 5.38 22.27
N HIS A 258 -26.16 6.65 22.19
CA HIS A 258 -27.08 7.12 21.15
C HIS A 258 -26.36 7.18 19.80
N VAL A 259 -26.67 6.24 18.89
CA VAL A 259 -26.01 6.16 17.59
C VAL A 259 -26.91 6.61 16.44
N ARG A 260 -26.44 7.58 15.67
CA ARG A 260 -26.98 7.99 14.37
C ARG A 260 -26.05 7.52 13.26
N VAL A 261 -26.59 6.85 12.24
CA VAL A 261 -25.88 6.57 10.99
C VAL A 261 -26.36 7.57 9.96
N VAL A 262 -25.42 8.25 9.29
CA VAL A 262 -25.69 9.20 8.22
C VAL A 262 -25.06 8.70 6.93
N LEU A 263 -25.77 8.92 5.83
CA LEU A 263 -25.28 8.64 4.48
C LEU A 263 -24.97 9.96 3.78
N PRO A 264 -23.97 10.02 2.89
CA PRO A 264 -23.88 11.11 1.94
C PRO A 264 -25.18 11.19 1.13
N SER A 265 -25.62 12.41 0.82
CA SER A 265 -26.80 12.65 -0.01
C SER A 265 -26.58 12.08 -1.42
N ALA A 266 -27.62 11.44 -1.98
CA ALA A 266 -27.56 10.70 -3.26
C ALA A 266 -27.16 11.56 -4.48
N ASP A 267 -27.38 12.88 -4.43
CA ASP A 267 -27.02 13.81 -5.51
C ASP A 267 -25.54 14.22 -5.52
N ALA A 268 -24.71 13.63 -4.65
CA ALA A 268 -23.48 14.27 -4.21
C ALA A 268 -22.23 13.39 -4.14
N GLY A 269 -22.16 12.21 -4.77
CA GLY A 269 -20.94 11.39 -4.74
C GLY A 269 -20.42 11.09 -3.32
N ASP A 270 -19.13 10.78 -3.16
CA ASP A 270 -18.49 10.66 -1.84
C ASP A 270 -18.71 11.94 -1.01
N VAL A 271 -18.79 11.86 0.33
CA VAL A 271 -19.13 12.98 1.25
C VAL A 271 -18.33 14.27 0.99
N ALA A 272 -17.15 14.16 0.40
CA ALA A 272 -16.33 15.26 -0.07
C ALA A 272 -17.01 16.21 -1.09
N ASP A 273 -17.89 15.68 -1.92
CA ASP A 273 -18.52 16.43 -3.01
C ASP A 273 -19.76 17.23 -2.54
N VAL A 274 -20.29 16.93 -1.35
CA VAL A 274 -21.48 17.58 -0.75
C VAL A 274 -21.23 19.06 -0.39
N ALA A 275 -20.05 19.39 0.16
CA ALA A 275 -19.79 20.75 0.63
C ALA A 275 -19.66 21.79 -0.51
N ARG A 276 -19.52 21.32 -1.77
CA ARG A 276 -19.51 22.17 -2.97
C ARG A 276 -20.87 22.78 -3.29
N LYS A 277 -21.97 22.08 -2.97
CA LYS A 277 -23.34 22.49 -3.36
C LYS A 277 -24.03 23.39 -2.33
N GLY A 278 -23.56 23.40 -1.08
CA GLY A 278 -24.11 24.26 -0.02
C GLY A 278 -23.62 25.71 -0.04
N ALA A 279 -22.50 25.99 -0.70
CA ALA A 279 -21.92 27.33 -0.77
C ALA A 279 -22.51 28.23 -1.88
N SER A 280 -23.34 27.68 -2.78
CA SER A 280 -23.93 28.40 -3.91
C SER A 280 -25.43 28.75 -3.77
N HIS A 281 -26.06 28.39 -2.65
CA HIS A 281 -27.50 28.65 -2.41
C HIS A 281 -27.78 29.41 -1.10
N GLY A 282 -26.80 30.19 -0.62
CA GLY A 282 -26.90 30.96 0.62
C GLY A 282 -26.44 32.41 0.47
N CYS A 283 -26.90 33.10 -0.58
CA CYS A 283 -26.95 34.56 -0.65
C CYS A 283 -27.92 34.99 -1.76
N ALA A 284 -29.19 35.10 -1.38
CA ALA A 284 -30.17 36.03 -1.91
C ALA A 284 -31.09 36.43 -0.75
#